data_AF-C6SMH6-F1
#
_entry.id   AF-C6SMH6-F1
#
_cell.length_a   1.000
_cell.length_b   1.000
_cell.length_c   1.000
_cell.angle_alpha   90.00
_cell.angle_beta   90.00
_cell.angle_gamma   90.00
#
_symmetry.space_group_name_H-M   'P 1'
#
loop_
_entity.id
_entity.type
_entity.pdbx_description
1 polymer ?
#
loop_
_entity_poly.entity_id
_entity_poly.type
_entity_poly.pdbx_seq_one_letter_code
_entity_poly.pdbx_strand_id
1 'polypeptide(L)'
;MQCCWAVWRLSRWRSIPPSCGGKSAATLIRWCSPACAKSGVYAFFTRSSAANIPVNMALAKKLGLHEDTYSISIPLGATVNMGGAAITITVLAMAAAHTQGIQVDFATALLLSLVATVSACGASGVAGGSLLLIPLACSLFGISNDVAMQVVAVGFIIGVIQDSAETALNSSTDVLFTAAADLGRQRNRAE
;
A
#
# COMPACT_ATOMS: atom_id res chain seq x y z
N MET A 1 1.68 -5.97 -5.75
CA MET A 1 0.57 -6.83 -6.23
C MET A 1 -0.83 -6.31 -5.87
N GLN A 2 -1.10 -5.80 -4.66
CA GLN A 2 -2.40 -5.21 -4.30
C GLN A 2 -2.77 -4.00 -5.18
N CYS A 3 -1.84 -3.05 -5.41
CA CYS A 3 -2.04 -1.97 -6.39
C CYS A 3 -2.27 -2.50 -7.81
N CYS A 4 -1.50 -3.47 -8.29
CA CYS A 4 -1.69 -4.03 -9.64
C CYS A 4 -3.00 -4.82 -9.77
N TRP A 5 -3.45 -5.53 -8.74
CA TRP A 5 -4.71 -6.27 -8.74
C TRP A 5 -5.90 -5.31 -8.71
N ALA A 6 -5.84 -4.27 -7.89
CA ALA A 6 -6.84 -3.20 -7.90
C ALA A 6 -6.85 -2.46 -9.25
N VAL A 7 -5.69 -2.07 -9.78
CA VAL A 7 -5.56 -1.41 -11.09
C VAL A 7 -6.00 -2.32 -12.24
N TRP A 8 -5.75 -3.63 -12.18
CA TRP A 8 -6.18 -4.60 -13.18
C TRP A 8 -7.69 -4.91 -13.10
N ARG A 9 -8.26 -4.92 -11.90
CA ARG A 9 -9.72 -5.03 -11.72
C ARG A 9 -10.44 -3.74 -12.13
N LEU A 10 -9.79 -2.59 -11.91
CA LEU A 10 -10.19 -1.27 -12.38
C LEU A 10 -10.05 -1.13 -13.91
N SER A 11 -9.05 -1.74 -14.55
CA SER A 11 -8.90 -1.69 -16.02
C SER A 11 -9.97 -2.50 -16.76
N ARG A 12 -10.63 -3.46 -16.09
CA ARG A 12 -11.84 -4.15 -16.57
C ARG A 12 -13.14 -3.37 -16.34
N TRP A 13 -13.13 -2.18 -15.72
CA TRP A 13 -14.31 -1.31 -15.53
C TRP A 13 -14.71 -0.54 -16.81
N ARG A 14 -14.91 -1.22 -17.93
CA ARG A 14 -15.37 -0.56 -19.18
C ARG A 14 -16.88 -0.38 -19.28
N SER A 15 -17.68 -1.02 -18.42
CA SER A 15 -19.14 -0.96 -18.53
C SER A 15 -19.76 -0.86 -17.13
N ILE A 16 -20.29 0.31 -16.80
CA ILE A 16 -21.05 0.56 -15.57
C ILE A 16 -22.47 0.91 -15.99
N PRO A 17 -23.51 0.21 -15.49
CA PRO A 17 -24.88 0.59 -15.75
C PRO A 17 -25.17 2.00 -15.20
N PRO A 18 -25.92 2.84 -15.94
CA PRO A 18 -26.12 4.26 -15.62
C PRO A 18 -26.85 4.50 -14.28
N SER A 19 -27.51 3.48 -13.71
CA SER A 19 -28.13 3.52 -12.38
C SER A 19 -27.13 3.54 -11.22
N CYS A 20 -25.84 3.23 -11.44
CA CYS A 20 -24.79 3.11 -10.41
C CYS A 20 -23.73 4.23 -10.47
N GLY A 21 -24.07 5.41 -10.99
CA GLY A 21 -23.20 6.59 -10.94
C GLY A 21 -22.07 6.65 -11.98
N GLY A 22 -22.01 5.74 -12.96
CA GLY A 22 -21.26 5.91 -14.22
C GLY A 22 -19.74 6.17 -14.14
N LYS A 23 -19.08 5.99 -12.98
CA LYS A 23 -17.65 6.35 -12.83
C LYS A 23 -16.72 5.24 -13.30
N SER A 24 -16.19 5.35 -14.52
CA SER A 24 -15.02 4.55 -14.97
C SER A 24 -13.87 4.59 -13.96
N ALA A 25 -12.95 3.63 -14.00
CA ALA A 25 -11.78 3.60 -13.12
C ALA A 25 -10.98 4.91 -13.12
N ALA A 26 -10.83 5.55 -14.29
CA ALA A 26 -10.18 6.86 -14.39
C ALA A 26 -10.98 7.95 -13.68
N THR A 27 -12.31 7.89 -13.76
CA THR A 27 -13.23 8.80 -13.06
C THR A 27 -13.18 8.59 -11.55
N LEU A 28 -13.07 7.34 -11.09
CA LEU A 28 -12.90 7.02 -9.67
C LEU A 28 -11.60 7.61 -9.11
N ILE A 29 -10.47 7.37 -9.78
CA ILE A 29 -9.18 7.92 -9.37
C ILE A 29 -9.24 9.44 -9.31
N ARG A 30 -9.78 10.09 -10.35
CA ARG A 30 -9.91 11.55 -10.39
C ARG A 30 -10.84 12.09 -9.29
N TRP A 31 -11.90 11.36 -8.97
CA TRP A 31 -12.86 11.74 -7.93
C TRP A 31 -12.28 11.59 -6.51
N CYS A 32 -11.54 10.50 -6.25
CA CYS A 32 -10.86 10.28 -4.98
C CYS A 32 -9.59 11.14 -4.81
N SER A 33 -9.00 11.65 -5.89
CA SER A 33 -7.71 12.34 -5.88
C SER A 33 -7.57 13.42 -4.78
N PRO A 34 -8.53 14.34 -4.56
CA PRO A 34 -8.43 15.33 -3.48
C PRO A 34 -8.43 14.72 -2.08
N ALA A 35 -9.16 13.62 -1.88
CA ALA A 35 -9.22 12.91 -0.61
C ALA A 35 -7.93 12.10 -0.37
N CYS A 36 -7.45 11.38 -1.39
CA CYS A 36 -6.18 10.66 -1.34
C CYS A 36 -5.00 11.62 -1.08
N ALA A 37 -4.98 12.80 -1.70
CA ALA A 37 -3.95 13.81 -1.45
C ALA A 37 -3.97 14.28 0.01
N LYS A 38 -5.15 14.61 0.56
CA LYS A 38 -5.29 14.99 1.98
C LYS A 38 -4.84 13.87 2.90
N SER A 39 -5.37 12.66 2.72
CA SER A 39 -4.96 11.47 3.48
C SER A 39 -3.45 11.28 3.47
N GLY A 40 -2.85 11.35 2.28
CA GLY A 40 -1.41 11.18 2.08
C GLY A 40 -0.59 12.23 2.82
N VAL A 41 -1.00 13.49 2.83
CA VAL A 41 -0.30 14.55 3.58
C VAL A 41 -0.32 14.29 5.09
N TYR A 42 -1.49 13.96 5.67
CA TYR A 42 -1.56 13.65 7.10
C TYR A 42 -0.75 12.39 7.46
N ALA A 43 -0.87 11.34 6.65
CA ALA A 43 -0.12 10.09 6.82
C ALA A 43 1.40 10.30 6.68
N PHE A 44 1.83 11.17 5.76
CA PHE A 44 3.24 11.52 5.56
C PHE A 44 3.85 12.09 6.84
N PHE A 45 3.22 13.09 7.45
CA PHE A 45 3.77 13.73 8.64
C PHE A 45 3.60 12.89 9.91
N THR A 46 2.54 12.09 10.00
CA THR A 46 2.30 11.22 11.16
C THR A 46 3.14 9.94 11.14
N ARG A 47 3.53 9.45 9.95
CA ARG A 47 4.21 8.17 9.76
C ARG A 47 3.47 6.99 10.41
N SER A 48 2.14 7.08 10.49
CA SER A 48 1.31 6.04 11.09
C SER A 48 -0.04 5.93 10.37
N SER A 49 -0.26 4.80 9.70
CA SER A 49 -1.57 4.46 9.10
C SER A 49 -2.66 4.38 10.16
N ALA A 50 -2.33 3.86 11.36
CA ALA A 50 -3.26 3.76 12.48
C ALA A 50 -3.70 5.14 12.99
N ALA A 51 -2.77 6.09 13.13
CA ALA A 51 -3.11 7.46 13.51
C ALA A 51 -3.96 8.17 12.45
N ASN A 52 -3.88 7.74 11.19
CA ASN A 52 -4.61 8.32 10.07
C ASN A 52 -6.02 7.70 9.83
N ILE A 53 -6.37 6.62 10.55
CA ILE A 53 -7.72 6.00 10.50
C ILE A 53 -8.86 7.03 10.67
N PRO A 54 -8.90 7.88 11.72
CA PRO A 54 -9.98 8.85 11.88
C PRO A 54 -10.04 9.88 10.74
N VAL A 55 -8.88 10.29 10.19
CA VAL A 55 -8.81 11.20 9.03
C VAL A 55 -9.44 10.53 7.81
N ASN A 56 -9.09 9.27 7.54
CA ASN A 56 -9.60 8.51 6.43
C ASN A 56 -11.11 8.22 6.53
N MET A 57 -11.64 7.92 7.73
CA MET A 57 -13.09 7.77 7.95
C MET A 57 -13.84 9.08 7.66
N ALA A 58 -13.32 10.23 8.12
CA ALA A 58 -13.93 11.53 7.82
C ALA A 58 -13.87 11.87 6.32
N LEU A 59 -12.79 11.51 5.63
CA LEU A 59 -12.67 11.67 4.17
C LEU A 59 -13.65 10.77 3.40
N ALA A 60 -13.78 9.50 3.81
CA ALA A 60 -14.74 8.56 3.23
C ALA A 60 -16.19 9.05 3.39
N LYS A 61 -16.54 9.58 4.57
CA LYS A 61 -17.84 10.22 4.82
C LYS A 61 -18.06 11.44 3.93
N LYS A 62 -17.05 12.30 3.75
CA LYS A 62 -17.12 13.47 2.83
C LYS A 62 -17.27 13.07 1.37
N LEU A 63 -16.77 11.90 0.99
CA LEU A 63 -16.99 11.31 -0.33
C LEU A 63 -18.39 10.67 -0.47
N GLY A 64 -19.21 10.63 0.58
CA GLY A 64 -20.54 10.02 0.53
C GLY A 64 -20.51 8.50 0.37
N LEU A 65 -19.43 7.85 0.82
CA LEU A 65 -19.35 6.39 0.87
C LEU A 65 -20.23 5.85 2.00
N HIS A 66 -20.74 4.62 1.86
CA HIS A 66 -21.58 4.03 2.90
C HIS A 66 -20.76 3.71 4.16
N GLU A 67 -21.34 4.01 5.31
CA GLU A 67 -20.72 3.79 6.62
C GLU A 67 -20.39 2.32 6.89
N ASP A 68 -21.28 1.41 6.52
CA ASP A 68 -21.04 -0.03 6.57
C ASP A 68 -19.78 -0.47 5.82
N THR A 69 -19.41 0.25 4.75
CA THR A 69 -18.23 -0.07 3.97
C THR A 69 -16.98 0.49 4.64
N TYR A 70 -16.95 1.82 4.86
CA TYR A 70 -15.73 2.49 5.30
C TYR A 70 -15.36 2.21 6.77
N SER A 71 -16.34 1.91 7.63
CA SER A 71 -16.10 1.61 9.05
C SER A 71 -15.29 0.32 9.25
N ILE A 72 -15.34 -0.60 8.29
CA ILE A 72 -14.59 -1.87 8.32
C ILE A 72 -13.37 -1.79 7.40
N SER A 73 -13.52 -1.28 6.18
CA SER A 73 -12.44 -1.32 5.19
C SER A 73 -11.28 -0.39 5.51
N ILE A 74 -11.51 0.76 6.16
CA ILE A 74 -10.44 1.69 6.52
C ILE A 74 -9.56 1.14 7.65
N PRO A 75 -10.10 0.68 8.81
CA PRO A 75 -9.27 0.06 9.84
C PRO A 75 -8.57 -1.21 9.38
N LEU A 76 -9.24 -2.04 8.56
CA LEU A 76 -8.64 -3.22 7.97
C LEU A 76 -7.52 -2.84 6.99
N GLY A 77 -7.73 -1.84 6.13
CA GLY A 77 -6.73 -1.33 5.20
C GLY A 77 -5.47 -0.83 5.92
N ALA A 78 -5.65 -0.08 7.02
CA ALA A 78 -4.54 0.43 7.81
C ALA A 78 -3.60 -0.67 8.35
N THR A 79 -4.04 -1.93 8.43
CA THR A 79 -3.21 -3.08 8.79
C THR A 79 -2.73 -3.85 7.55
N VAL A 80 -3.61 -4.25 6.64
CA VAL A 80 -3.23 -5.18 5.56
C VAL A 80 -2.74 -4.51 4.28
N ASN A 81 -3.00 -3.22 4.08
CA ASN A 81 -2.61 -2.49 2.87
C ASN A 81 -1.20 -1.91 3.02
N MET A 82 -0.21 -2.78 2.93
CA MET A 82 1.20 -2.44 3.12
C MET A 82 1.99 -2.49 1.81
N GLY A 83 1.43 -1.89 0.74
CA GLY A 83 2.06 -1.81 -0.57
C GLY A 83 3.37 -1.02 -0.58
N GLY A 84 3.43 0.09 0.15
CA GLY A 84 4.64 0.90 0.33
C GLY A 84 5.74 0.12 1.06
N ALA A 85 5.39 -0.62 2.12
CA ALA A 85 6.33 -1.47 2.84
C ALA A 85 6.92 -2.55 1.95
N ALA A 86 6.09 -3.18 1.11
CA ALA A 86 6.53 -4.16 0.14
C ALA A 86 7.54 -3.56 -0.86
N ILE A 87 7.31 -2.30 -1.30
CA ILE A 87 8.25 -1.57 -2.15
C ILE A 87 9.56 -1.31 -1.41
N THR A 88 9.52 -0.80 -0.18
CA THR A 88 10.70 -0.56 0.65
C THR A 88 11.55 -1.81 0.80
N ILE A 89 10.94 -2.92 1.23
CA ILE A 89 11.63 -4.21 1.43
C ILE A 89 12.30 -4.67 0.13
N THR A 90 11.56 -4.63 -0.97
CA THR A 90 12.04 -5.06 -2.29
C THR A 90 13.20 -4.20 -2.77
N VAL A 91 13.06 -2.88 -2.71
CA VAL A 91 14.07 -1.93 -3.20
C VAL A 91 15.35 -2.01 -2.38
N LEU A 92 15.26 -2.07 -1.05
CA LEU A 92 16.43 -2.15 -0.18
C LEU A 92 17.14 -3.51 -0.30
N ALA A 93 16.41 -4.61 -0.46
CA ALA A 93 17.00 -5.92 -0.72
C ALA A 93 17.69 -5.99 -2.10
N MET A 94 17.07 -5.43 -3.15
CA MET A 94 17.71 -5.34 -4.47
C MET A 94 18.95 -4.44 -4.45
N ALA A 95 18.92 -3.33 -3.71
CA ALA A 95 20.08 -2.47 -3.54
C ALA A 95 21.23 -3.22 -2.83
N ALA A 96 20.92 -4.01 -1.81
CA ALA A 96 21.89 -4.87 -1.13
C ALA A 96 22.51 -5.91 -2.07
N ALA A 97 21.68 -6.60 -2.85
CA ALA A 97 22.12 -7.57 -3.85
C ALA A 97 23.05 -6.92 -4.89
N HIS A 98 22.68 -5.75 -5.39
CA HIS A 98 23.48 -4.98 -6.35
C HIS A 98 24.84 -4.58 -5.76
N THR A 99 24.89 -4.09 -4.52
CA THR A 99 26.15 -3.73 -3.85
C THR A 99 27.06 -4.94 -3.62
N GLN A 100 26.50 -6.14 -3.45
CA GLN A 100 27.25 -7.39 -3.34
C GLN A 100 27.63 -8.01 -4.69
N GLY A 101 27.30 -7.36 -5.82
CA GLY A 101 27.55 -7.89 -7.16
C GLY A 101 26.67 -9.08 -7.54
N ILE A 102 25.59 -9.33 -6.80
CA ILE A 102 24.63 -10.41 -7.07
C ILE A 102 23.73 -10.00 -8.21
N GLN A 103 23.74 -10.76 -9.30
CA GLN A 103 22.83 -10.57 -10.42
C GLN A 103 21.45 -11.13 -10.06
N VAL A 104 20.43 -10.28 -10.12
CA VAL A 104 19.04 -10.68 -9.86
C VAL A 104 18.31 -10.75 -11.19
N ASP A 105 17.89 -11.96 -11.57
CA ASP A 105 17.06 -12.16 -12.75
C ASP A 105 15.60 -11.76 -12.48
N PHE A 106 14.82 -11.62 -13.55
CA PHE A 106 13.43 -11.17 -13.46
C PHE A 106 12.53 -12.10 -12.64
N ALA A 107 12.72 -13.42 -12.72
CA ALA A 107 11.88 -14.36 -11.97
C ALA A 107 12.16 -14.26 -10.47
N THR A 108 13.44 -14.12 -10.09
CA THR A 108 13.82 -13.90 -8.68
C THR A 108 13.34 -12.55 -8.16
N ALA A 109 13.42 -11.47 -8.97
CA ALA A 109 12.87 -10.16 -8.60
C ALA A 109 11.33 -10.21 -8.41
N LEU A 110 10.63 -10.98 -9.24
CA LEU A 110 9.20 -11.21 -9.10
C LEU A 110 8.91 -11.97 -7.80
N LEU A 111 9.64 -13.06 -7.52
CA LEU A 111 9.50 -13.83 -6.29
C LEU A 111 9.74 -12.97 -5.04
N LEU A 112 10.81 -12.17 -5.04
CA LEU A 112 11.08 -11.19 -3.99
C LEU A 112 9.88 -10.27 -3.76
N SER A 113 9.30 -9.73 -4.84
CA SER A 113 8.14 -8.83 -4.75
C SER A 113 6.91 -9.53 -4.14
N LEU A 114 6.71 -10.82 -4.42
CA LEU A 114 5.64 -11.63 -3.83
C LEU A 114 5.87 -11.82 -2.33
N VAL A 115 7.07 -12.28 -1.96
CA VAL A 115 7.45 -12.53 -0.57
C VAL A 115 7.39 -11.25 0.24
N ALA A 116 7.89 -10.13 -0.30
CA ALA A 116 7.82 -8.82 0.33
C ALA A 116 6.37 -8.36 0.53
N THR A 117 5.48 -8.58 -0.44
CA THR A 117 4.06 -8.21 -0.31
C THR A 117 3.38 -9.01 0.80
N VAL A 118 3.59 -10.33 0.86
CA VAL A 118 2.99 -11.18 1.90
C VAL A 118 3.56 -10.85 3.27
N SER A 119 4.88 -10.69 3.36
CA SER A 119 5.57 -10.39 4.62
C SER A 119 5.18 -9.01 5.16
N ALA A 120 5.08 -8.01 4.27
CA ALA A 120 4.67 -6.66 4.63
C ALA A 120 3.31 -6.65 5.35
N CYS A 121 2.33 -7.43 4.89
CA CYS A 121 1.03 -7.54 5.55
C CYS A 121 1.14 -7.99 7.02
N GLY A 122 2.18 -8.75 7.38
CA GLY A 122 2.44 -9.23 8.73
C GLY A 122 3.19 -8.25 9.65
N ALA A 123 3.79 -7.18 9.11
CA ALA A 123 4.52 -6.18 9.89
C ALA A 123 3.62 -5.04 10.44
N SER A 124 2.31 -5.12 10.20
CA SER A 124 1.40 -4.02 10.45
C SER A 124 1.27 -3.67 11.93
N GLY A 125 1.58 -2.42 12.29
CA GLY A 125 1.41 -1.89 13.65
C GLY A 125 2.70 -1.41 14.33
N VAL A 126 3.87 -1.70 13.76
CA VAL A 126 5.17 -1.27 14.31
C VAL A 126 5.80 -0.21 13.39
N ALA A 127 6.12 0.97 13.93
CA ALA A 127 6.85 2.00 13.18
C ALA A 127 8.21 1.45 12.73
N GLY A 128 8.52 1.57 11.44
CA GLY A 128 9.72 0.95 10.84
C GLY A 128 9.67 -0.59 10.76
N GLY A 129 8.51 -1.23 10.95
CA GLY A 129 8.36 -2.69 10.89
C GLY A 129 8.77 -3.29 9.54
N SER A 130 8.61 -2.55 8.44
CA SER A 130 9.06 -2.95 7.11
C SER A 130 10.59 -3.10 7.01
N LEU A 131 11.35 -2.28 7.74
CA LEU A 131 12.81 -2.38 7.77
C LEU A 131 13.27 -3.70 8.42
N LEU A 132 12.53 -4.20 9.41
CA LEU A 132 12.85 -5.46 10.10
C LEU A 132 12.60 -6.70 9.22
N LEU A 133 11.92 -6.54 8.09
CA LEU A 133 11.71 -7.61 7.10
C LEU A 133 12.78 -7.62 5.99
N ILE A 134 13.70 -6.66 5.97
CA ILE A 134 14.80 -6.63 5.01
C ILE A 134 15.72 -7.86 5.14
N PRO A 135 16.12 -8.33 6.36
CA PRO A 135 16.93 -9.54 6.49
C PRO A 135 16.28 -10.78 5.88
N LEU A 136 14.96 -10.92 6.03
CA LEU A 136 14.21 -12.00 5.38
C LEU A 136 14.34 -11.93 3.85
N ALA A 137 14.16 -10.74 3.27
CA ALA A 137 14.32 -10.55 1.83
C ALA A 137 15.76 -10.76 1.34
N CYS A 138 16.76 -10.28 2.08
CA CYS A 138 18.18 -10.47 1.80
C CYS A 138 18.58 -11.95 1.82
N SER A 139 17.98 -12.74 2.72
CA SER A 139 18.26 -14.19 2.82
C SER A 139 17.93 -14.97 1.54
N LEU A 140 16.96 -14.50 0.74
CA LEU A 140 16.63 -15.09 -0.56
C LEU A 140 17.80 -15.03 -1.56
N PHE A 141 18.72 -14.09 -1.37
CA PHE A 141 19.91 -13.90 -2.19
C PHE A 141 21.18 -14.49 -1.55
N GLY A 142 21.06 -15.15 -0.40
CA GLY A 142 22.21 -15.63 0.36
C GLY A 142 23.05 -14.51 0.98
N ILE A 143 22.50 -13.30 1.12
CA ILE A 143 23.18 -12.18 1.79
C ILE A 143 23.19 -12.43 3.29
N SER A 144 24.34 -12.26 3.93
CA SER A 144 24.49 -12.48 5.37
C SER A 144 23.67 -11.50 6.20
N ASN A 145 23.27 -11.93 7.40
CA ASN A 145 22.53 -11.08 8.33
C ASN A 145 23.33 -9.82 8.72
N ASP A 146 24.66 -9.89 8.80
CA ASP A 146 25.50 -8.73 9.11
C ASP A 146 25.33 -7.62 8.07
N VAL A 147 25.38 -7.98 6.78
CA VAL A 147 25.16 -7.05 5.67
C VAL A 147 23.71 -6.58 5.67
N ALA A 148 22.75 -7.48 5.87
CA ALA A 148 21.34 -7.10 5.90
C ALA A 148 21.03 -6.10 7.03
N MET A 149 21.64 -6.25 8.21
CA MET A 149 21.48 -5.32 9.32
C MET A 149 22.12 -3.96 9.04
N GLN A 150 23.19 -3.89 8.25
CA GLN A 150 23.71 -2.60 7.75
C GLN A 150 22.70 -1.90 6.84
N VAL A 151 21.99 -2.64 5.99
CA VAL A 151 20.93 -2.09 5.14
C VAL A 151 19.76 -1.58 5.99
N VAL A 152 19.38 -2.31 7.04
CA VAL A 152 18.39 -1.84 8.02
C VAL A 152 18.84 -0.53 8.68
N ALA A 153 20.11 -0.43 9.07
CA ALA A 153 20.66 0.79 9.65
C ALA A 153 20.60 1.98 8.67
N VAL A 154 20.94 1.77 7.40
CA VAL A 154 20.75 2.79 6.34
C VAL A 154 19.27 3.16 6.22
N GLY A 155 18.37 2.18 6.25
CA GLY A 155 16.92 2.36 6.27
C GLY A 155 16.45 3.26 7.40
N PHE A 156 16.99 3.12 8.61
CA PHE A 156 16.67 4.02 9.72
C PHE A 156 17.17 5.46 9.51
N ILE A 157 18.33 5.64 8.87
CA ILE A 157 18.88 6.96 8.56
C ILE A 157 17.98 7.70 7.56
N ILE A 158 17.57 7.03 6.48
CA ILE A 158 16.67 7.61 5.48
C ILE A 158 15.19 7.53 5.88
N GLY A 159 14.91 6.84 6.99
CA GLY A 159 13.58 6.37 7.39
C GLY A 159 12.60 7.51 7.61
N VAL A 160 13.06 8.70 7.99
CA VAL A 160 12.16 9.87 8.12
C VAL A 160 11.43 10.16 6.82
N ILE A 161 12.12 10.14 5.67
CA ILE A 161 11.49 10.43 4.37
C ILE A 161 10.82 9.16 3.83
N GLN A 162 11.51 8.03 3.92
CA GLN A 162 11.05 6.76 3.35
C GLN A 162 9.78 6.24 4.05
N ASP A 163 9.75 6.18 5.38
CA ASP A 163 8.58 5.73 6.16
C ASP A 163 7.40 6.69 5.98
N SER A 164 7.67 7.99 5.84
CA SER A 164 6.64 9.00 5.52
C SER A 164 6.00 8.75 4.16
N ALA A 165 6.79 8.53 3.12
CA ALA A 165 6.28 8.24 1.78
C ALA A 165 5.55 6.89 1.72
N GLU A 166 6.11 5.87 2.38
CA GLU A 166 5.50 4.54 2.52
C GLU A 166 4.12 4.62 3.19
N THR A 167 4.04 5.29 4.34
CA THR A 167 2.79 5.47 5.09
C THR A 167 1.79 6.29 4.28
N ALA A 168 2.23 7.37 3.63
CA ALA A 168 1.37 8.19 2.77
C ALA A 168 0.74 7.37 1.65
N LEU A 169 1.50 6.49 1.00
CA LEU A 169 1.00 5.62 -0.06
C LEU A 169 0.01 4.58 0.48
N ASN A 170 0.37 3.90 1.57
CA ASN A 170 -0.51 2.91 2.21
C ASN A 170 -1.85 3.55 2.59
N SER A 171 -1.80 4.63 3.37
CA SER A 171 -3.01 5.23 3.93
C SER A 171 -3.89 5.95 2.90
N SER A 172 -3.29 6.62 1.90
CA SER A 172 -4.08 7.28 0.84
C SER A 172 -4.81 6.29 -0.06
N THR A 173 -4.23 5.10 -0.27
CA THR A 173 -4.86 4.04 -1.08
C THR A 173 -5.98 3.31 -0.33
N ASP A 174 -6.01 3.34 1.01
CA ASP A 174 -7.15 2.83 1.79
C ASP A 174 -8.46 3.53 1.41
N VAL A 175 -8.42 4.86 1.22
CA VAL A 175 -9.58 5.65 0.79
C VAL A 175 -10.02 5.25 -0.62
N LEU A 176 -9.06 5.08 -1.53
CA LEU A 176 -9.34 4.68 -2.92
C LEU A 176 -9.95 3.27 -3.00
N PHE A 177 -9.39 2.31 -2.27
CA PHE A 177 -9.90 0.93 -2.26
C PHE A 177 -11.25 0.83 -1.57
N THR A 178 -11.47 1.61 -0.52
CA THR A 178 -12.78 1.73 0.13
C THR A 178 -13.83 2.27 -0.83
N ALA A 179 -13.51 3.33 -1.57
CA ALA A 179 -14.40 3.89 -2.59
C ALA A 179 -14.70 2.89 -3.72
N ALA A 180 -13.67 2.14 -4.18
CA ALA A 180 -13.85 1.10 -5.19
C ALA A 180 -14.76 -0.03 -4.69
N ALA A 181 -14.59 -0.46 -3.43
CA ALA A 181 -15.40 -1.49 -2.80
C ALA A 181 -16.87 -1.05 -2.63
N ASP A 182 -17.09 0.20 -2.19
CA ASP A 182 -18.43 0.77 -2.02
C ASP A 182 -19.20 0.81 -3.34
N LEU A 183 -18.56 1.29 -4.42
CA LEU A 183 -19.14 1.29 -5.75
C LEU A 183 -19.43 -0.14 -6.26
N GLY A 184 -18.55 -1.09 -5.97
CA GLY A 184 -18.79 -2.51 -6.27
C GLY A 184 -20.02 -3.06 -5.54
N ARG A 185 -20.20 -2.72 -4.27
CA ARG A 185 -21.37 -3.10 -3.46
C ARG A 185 -22.67 -2.49 -4.00
N GLN A 186 -22.64 -1.22 -4.39
CA GLN A 186 -23.80 -0.54 -4.97
C GLN A 186 -24.26 -1.20 -6.29
N ARG A 187 -23.30 -1.63 -7.13
CA ARG A 187 -23.61 -2.36 -8.38
C ARG A 187 -24.33 -3.67 -8.12
N ASN A 188 -23.81 -4.48 -7.19
CA ASN A 188 -24.41 -5.79 -6.87
C ASN A 188 -25.80 -5.68 -6.21
N ARG A 189 -26.17 -4.51 -5.67
CA ARG A 189 -27.50 -4.26 -5.10
C ARG A 189 -28.51 -3.73 -6.13
N ALA A 190 -28.03 -3.30 -7.30
CA ALA A 190 -28.86 -2.79 -8.38
C ALA A 190 -29.20 -3.87 -9.43
N GLU A 191 -28.59 -5.05 -9.32
CA GLU A 191 -28.91 -6.29 -10.04
C GLU A 191 -29.87 -7.15 -9.19
#